data_AF-A0A6I0EF21-F1
#
_entry.id   AF-A0A6I0EF21-F1
#
_cell.length_a   1.000
_cell.length_b   1.000
_cell.length_c   1.000
_cell.angle_alpha   90.00
_cell.angle_beta   90.00
_cell.angle_gamma   90.00
#
_symmetry.space_group_name_H-M   'P 1'
#
loop_
_entity.id
_entity.type
_entity.pdbx_description
1 polymer ?
#
loop_
_entity_poly.entity_id
_entity_poly.type
_entity_poly.pdbx_seq_one_letter_code
_entity_poly.pdbx_strand_id
1 'polypeptide(L)'
;MQQLLWIETLLKFVPGVLLVLAPLTTLRVLGLPRPEIGFWPRLTGALLVGIAGALFLEGAWPGHGGLGLAGAIVINLCGASVLGSLLVLEAGPTATRGRAAIWLIVCVLLVVSVFEIATL
;
A
#
# COMPACT_ATOMS: atom_id res chain seq x y z
N MET A 1 9.99 13.02 -10.98
CA MET A 1 9.29 13.39 -9.73
C MET A 1 7.77 13.28 -9.86
N GLN A 2 7.13 14.13 -10.68
CA GLN A 2 5.67 14.11 -10.88
C GLN A 2 5.09 12.72 -11.20
N GLN A 3 5.71 11.98 -12.13
CA GLN A 3 5.25 10.64 -12.54
C GLN A 3 5.29 9.62 -11.38
N LEU A 4 6.26 9.74 -10.47
CA LEU A 4 6.37 8.84 -9.31
C LEU A 4 5.24 9.09 -8.30
N LEU A 5 4.89 10.36 -8.07
CA LEU A 5 3.74 10.72 -7.22
C LEU A 5 2.43 10.15 -7.78
N TRP A 6 2.24 10.12 -9.10
CA TRP A 6 1.08 9.49 -9.73
C TRP A 6 1.06 7.97 -9.56
N ILE A 7 2.21 7.31 -9.72
CA ILE A 7 2.33 5.87 -9.48
C ILE A 7 1.99 5.54 -8.03
N GLU A 8 2.57 6.28 -7.08
CA GLU A 8 2.32 6.14 -5.65
C GLU A 8 0.85 6.36 -5.29
N THR A 9 0.24 7.40 -5.87
CA THR A 9 -1.20 7.68 -5.74
C THR A 9 -2.02 6.47 -6.16
N LEU A 10 -1.78 5.92 -7.35
CA LEU A 10 -2.53 4.76 -7.85
C LEU A 10 -2.30 3.52 -7.00
N LEU A 11 -1.05 3.27 -6.60
CA LEU A 11 -0.64 2.12 -5.81
C LEU A 11 -1.33 2.07 -4.45
N LYS A 12 -1.65 3.23 -3.86
CA LYS A 12 -2.38 3.33 -2.59
C LYS A 12 -3.89 3.42 -2.80
N PHE A 13 -4.33 4.18 -3.80
CA PHE A 13 -5.73 4.43 -4.07
C PHE A 13 -6.50 3.15 -4.44
N VAL A 14 -5.97 2.36 -5.37
CA VAL A 14 -6.64 1.14 -5.86
C VAL A 14 -6.92 0.14 -4.73
N PRO A 15 -5.92 -0.35 -3.97
CA PRO A 15 -6.19 -1.24 -2.85
C PRO A 15 -6.99 -0.53 -1.75
N GLY A 16 -6.80 0.77 -1.54
CA GLY A 16 -7.57 1.56 -0.60
C GLY A 16 -9.07 1.50 -0.87
N VAL A 17 -9.49 1.82 -2.10
CA VAL A 17 -10.90 1.76 -2.53
C VAL A 17 -11.46 0.34 -2.45
N LEU A 18 -10.70 -0.67 -2.89
CA LEU A 18 -11.11 -2.08 -2.82
C LEU A 18 -11.35 -2.53 -1.37
N LEU A 19 -10.52 -2.08 -0.44
CA LEU A 19 -10.66 -2.38 0.99
C LEU A 19 -11.80 -1.59 1.65
N VAL A 20 -12.07 -0.36 1.22
CA VAL A 20 -13.22 0.42 1.71
C VAL A 20 -14.54 -0.18 1.23
N LEU A 21 -14.67 -0.51 -0.05
CA LEU A 21 -15.95 -0.91 -0.65
C LEU A 21 -16.24 -2.40 -0.45
N ALA A 22 -15.24 -3.26 -0.63
CA ALA A 22 -15.40 -4.71 -0.66
C ALA A 22 -14.35 -5.45 0.19
N PRO A 23 -14.17 -5.11 1.47
CA PRO A 23 -13.06 -5.58 2.31
C PRO A 23 -12.88 -7.10 2.33
N LEU A 24 -13.94 -7.85 2.66
CA LEU A 24 -13.88 -9.30 2.82
C LEU A 24 -13.69 -10.02 1.48
N THR A 25 -14.25 -9.46 0.41
CA THR A 25 -14.07 -9.98 -0.96
C THR A 25 -12.62 -9.78 -1.40
N THR A 26 -12.07 -8.59 -1.18
CA THR A 26 -10.66 -8.27 -1.48
C THR A 26 -9.72 -9.22 -0.75
N LEU A 27 -9.90 -9.42 0.56
CA LEU A 27 -9.11 -10.39 1.33
C LEU A 27 -9.27 -11.82 0.82
N ARG A 28 -10.50 -12.25 0.48
CA ARG A 28 -10.78 -13.60 -0.06
C ARG A 28 -10.06 -13.83 -1.38
N VAL A 29 -10.14 -12.88 -2.31
CA VAL A 29 -9.49 -12.96 -3.63
C VAL A 29 -7.99 -13.07 -3.47
N LEU A 30 -7.40 -12.23 -2.61
CA LEU A 30 -5.97 -12.26 -2.32
C LEU A 30 -5.53 -13.50 -1.53
N GLY A 31 -6.45 -14.25 -0.93
CA GLY A 31 -6.13 -15.41 -0.08
C GLY A 31 -5.58 -15.00 1.29
N LEU A 32 -5.94 -13.82 1.78
CA LEU A 32 -5.54 -13.29 3.08
C LEU A 32 -6.49 -13.78 4.19
N PRO A 33 -6.04 -13.82 5.46
CA PRO A 33 -6.88 -14.11 6.61
C PRO A 33 -8.09 -13.16 6.65
N ARG A 34 -9.27 -13.72 6.98
CA ARG A 34 -10.53 -12.96 7.00
C ARG A 34 -10.97 -12.75 8.45
N PRO A 35 -11.06 -11.50 8.93
CA PRO A 35 -11.71 -11.22 10.20
C PRO A 35 -13.21 -11.46 10.11
N GLU A 36 -13.88 -11.59 11.26
CA GLU A 36 -15.34 -11.72 11.34
C GLU A 36 -16.05 -10.46 10.82
N ILE A 37 -15.48 -9.29 11.11
CA ILE A 37 -16.00 -8.00 10.69
C ILE A 37 -15.00 -7.26 9.81
N GLY A 38 -15.52 -6.52 8.82
CA GLY A 38 -14.70 -5.76 7.87
C GLY A 38 -14.16 -4.43 8.39
N PHE A 39 -14.20 -4.16 9.70
CA PHE A 39 -13.80 -2.87 10.27
C PHE A 39 -12.32 -2.53 9.99
N TRP A 40 -11.39 -3.41 10.38
CA TRP A 40 -9.95 -3.17 10.17
C TRP A 40 -9.56 -3.01 8.70
N PRO A 41 -10.00 -3.90 7.77
CA PRO A 41 -9.72 -3.71 6.36
C PRO A 41 -10.26 -2.39 5.82
N ARG A 42 -11.47 -1.96 6.19
CA ARG A 42 -12.04 -0.68 5.76
C ARG A 42 -11.26 0.51 6.32
N LEU A 43 -10.84 0.44 7.58
CA LEU A 43 -10.00 1.48 8.21
C LEU A 43 -8.67 1.62 7.48
N THR A 44 -7.97 0.49 7.23
CA THR A 44 -6.75 0.48 6.42
C THR A 44 -7.00 1.03 5.02
N GLY A 45 -8.13 0.66 4.40
CA GLY A 45 -8.53 1.18 3.10
C GLY A 45 -8.72 2.70 3.11
N ALA A 46 -9.40 3.24 4.11
CA ALA A 46 -9.61 4.69 4.27
C ALA A 46 -8.28 5.44 4.48
N LEU A 47 -7.36 4.87 5.25
CA LEU A 47 -6.00 5.41 5.43
C LEU A 47 -5.25 5.44 4.09
N LEU A 48 -5.26 4.35 3.32
CA LEU A 48 -4.62 4.29 2.00
C LEU A 48 -5.22 5.30 1.02
N VAL A 49 -6.55 5.47 1.02
CA VAL A 49 -7.22 6.50 0.22
C VAL A 49 -6.79 7.91 0.66
N GLY A 50 -6.68 8.17 1.96
CA GLY A 50 -6.20 9.46 2.48
C GLY A 50 -4.76 9.77 2.07
N ILE A 51 -3.86 8.78 2.17
CA ILE A 51 -2.46 8.91 1.73
C ILE A 51 -2.42 9.16 0.21
N ALA A 52 -3.18 8.40 -0.57
CA ALA A 52 -3.29 8.63 -2.02
C ALA A 52 -3.82 10.03 -2.35
N GLY A 53 -4.81 10.52 -1.60
CA GLY A 53 -5.32 11.88 -1.74
C GLY A 53 -4.25 12.94 -1.49
N ALA A 54 -3.46 12.80 -0.43
CA ALA A 54 -2.37 13.73 -0.14
C ALA A 54 -1.32 13.77 -1.26
N LEU A 55 -0.92 12.60 -1.79
CA LEU A 55 0.02 12.49 -2.91
C LEU A 55 -0.57 13.03 -4.22
N PHE A 56 -1.86 12.77 -4.47
CA PHE A 56 -2.59 13.31 -5.61
C PHE A 56 -2.63 14.83 -5.58
N LEU A 57 -2.96 15.44 -4.43
CA LEU A 57 -3.04 16.89 -4.28
C LEU A 57 -1.68 17.54 -4.56
N GLU A 58 -0.60 16.97 -4.02
CA GLU A 58 0.76 17.47 -4.25
C GLU A 58 1.20 17.34 -5.71
N GLY A 59 0.85 16.22 -6.37
CA GLY A 59 1.07 16.09 -7.81
C GLY A 59 0.22 17.07 -8.62
N ALA A 60 -1.08 17.13 -8.38
CA ALA A 60 -1.99 17.89 -9.23
C ALA A 60 -1.83 19.42 -9.12
N TRP A 61 -1.37 19.95 -7.98
CA TRP A 61 -1.22 21.39 -7.76
C TRP A 61 0.22 21.80 -7.40
N PRO A 62 0.99 22.34 -8.35
CA PRO A 62 2.32 22.87 -8.10
C PRO A 62 2.33 23.91 -6.96
N GLY A 63 3.28 23.80 -6.04
CA GLY A 63 3.45 24.73 -4.92
C GLY A 63 2.64 24.39 -3.67
N HIS A 64 1.81 23.35 -3.69
CA HIS A 64 1.17 22.82 -2.48
C HIS A 64 2.01 21.68 -1.90
N GLY A 65 2.36 21.77 -0.62
CA GLY A 65 3.05 20.70 0.08
C GLY A 65 2.10 19.56 0.46
N GLY A 66 2.61 18.33 0.47
CA GLY A 66 1.92 17.13 0.91
C GLY A 66 2.85 16.18 1.65
N LEU A 67 2.69 14.87 1.42
CA LEU A 67 3.58 13.85 1.98
C LEU A 67 4.96 13.82 1.28
N GLY A 68 5.00 14.17 0.00
CA GLY A 68 6.15 14.08 -0.87
C GLY A 68 6.62 12.66 -1.12
N LEU A 69 7.62 12.55 -2.01
CA LEU A 69 8.31 11.28 -2.27
C LEU A 69 9.03 10.76 -1.01
N ALA A 70 9.58 11.64 -0.19
CA ALA A 70 10.22 11.23 1.07
C ALA A 70 9.23 10.57 2.03
N GLY A 71 8.01 11.11 2.18
CA GLY A 71 6.96 10.48 2.99
C GLY A 71 6.47 9.16 2.39
N ALA A 72 6.34 9.10 1.05
CA ALA A 72 5.98 7.88 0.34
C ALA A 72 6.98 6.74 0.58
N ILE A 73 8.30 7.02 0.51
CA ILE A 73 9.37 6.07 0.81
C ILE A 73 9.23 5.50 2.23
N VAL A 74 9.04 6.37 3.23
CA VAL A 74 8.92 5.92 4.63
C VAL A 74 7.71 5.00 4.80
N ILE A 75 6.57 5.34 4.20
CA ILE A 75 5.36 4.52 4.24
C ILE A 75 5.60 3.16 3.54
N ASN A 76 6.22 3.18 2.36
CA ASN A 76 6.48 1.98 1.57
C ASN A 76 7.45 1.03 2.27
N LEU A 77 8.57 1.54 2.80
CA LEU A 77 9.56 0.74 3.53
C LEU A 77 9.01 0.20 4.84
N CYS A 78 8.20 0.98 5.56
CA CYS A 78 7.51 0.51 6.76
C CYS A 78 6.52 -0.63 6.42
N GLY A 79 5.69 -0.44 5.38
CA GLY A 79 4.79 -1.48 4.90
C GLY A 79 5.52 -2.76 4.46
N ALA A 80 6.58 -2.62 3.66
CA ALA A 80 7.38 -3.74 3.15
C ALA A 80 8.08 -4.50 4.28
N SER A 81 8.65 -3.81 5.27
CA SER A 81 9.33 -4.45 6.40
C SER A 81 8.37 -5.21 7.31
N VAL A 82 7.22 -4.62 7.66
CA VAL A 82 6.20 -5.31 8.46
C VAL A 82 5.65 -6.53 7.71
N LEU A 83 5.22 -6.35 6.46
CA LEU A 83 4.67 -7.45 5.66
C LEU A 83 5.70 -8.55 5.38
N GLY A 84 6.94 -8.18 5.07
CA GLY A 84 8.03 -9.12 4.85
C GLY A 84 8.37 -9.90 6.13
N SER A 85 8.43 -9.24 7.29
CA SER A 85 8.70 -9.91 8.56
C SER A 85 7.61 -10.91 8.93
N LEU A 86 6.33 -10.60 8.70
CA LEU A 86 5.23 -11.54 8.90
C LEU A 86 5.36 -12.81 8.05
N LEU A 87 5.86 -12.69 6.82
CA LEU A 87 6.09 -13.85 5.95
C LEU A 87 7.28 -14.70 6.41
N VAL A 88 8.37 -14.05 6.81
CA VAL A 88 9.61 -14.71 7.28
C VAL A 88 9.40 -15.42 8.62
N LEU A 89 8.65 -14.80 9.53
CA LEU A 89 8.33 -15.35 10.86
C LEU A 89 7.15 -16.34 10.83
N GLU A 90 6.66 -16.70 9.65
CA GLU A 90 5.49 -17.57 9.46
C GLU A 90 4.21 -17.10 10.16
N ALA A 91 4.12 -15.81 10.50
CA ALA A 91 2.97 -15.16 11.11
C ALA A 91 1.98 -14.56 10.08
N GLY A 92 2.22 -14.79 8.79
CA GLY A 92 1.39 -14.32 7.67
C GLY A 92 0.28 -15.31 7.26
N PRO A 93 -0.28 -15.16 6.04
CA PRO A 93 -1.28 -16.08 5.50
C PRO A 93 -0.74 -17.50 5.39
N THR A 94 -1.56 -18.48 5.76
CA THR A 94 -1.24 -19.92 5.60
C THR A 94 -1.43 -20.38 4.15
N ALA A 95 -2.35 -19.77 3.42
CA ALA A 95 -2.60 -20.11 2.01
C ALA A 95 -1.46 -19.60 1.11
N THR A 96 -0.96 -20.46 0.22
CA THR A 96 0.11 -20.13 -0.75
C THR A 96 -0.22 -18.89 -1.59
N ARG A 97 -1.48 -18.74 -2.01
CA ARG A 97 -1.95 -17.56 -2.75
C ARG A 97 -1.80 -16.28 -1.95
N GLY A 98 -2.12 -16.32 -0.65
CA GLY A 98 -1.95 -15.19 0.26
C GLY A 98 -0.49 -14.82 0.45
N ARG A 99 0.39 -15.81 0.63
CA ARG A 99 1.84 -15.60 0.73
C ARG A 99 2.39 -14.95 -0.54
N ALA A 100 2.00 -15.45 -1.71
CA ALA A 100 2.40 -14.89 -2.99
C ALA A 100 1.91 -13.44 -3.17
N ALA A 101 0.66 -13.14 -2.79
CA ALA A 101 0.11 -11.80 -2.84
C ALA A 101 0.89 -10.82 -1.95
N ILE A 102 1.23 -11.21 -0.71
CA ILE A 102 2.03 -10.35 0.18
C ILE A 102 3.45 -10.17 -0.35
N TRP A 103 4.11 -11.23 -0.82
CA TRP A 103 5.45 -11.11 -1.42
C TRP A 103 5.44 -10.16 -2.63
N LEU A 104 4.42 -10.25 -3.47
CA LEU A 104 4.25 -9.32 -4.60
C LEU A 104 4.14 -7.88 -4.10
N ILE A 105 3.31 -7.61 -3.09
CA ILE A 105 3.18 -6.28 -2.49
C ILE A 105 4.53 -5.80 -1.95
N VAL A 106 5.23 -6.62 -1.17
CA VAL A 106 6.56 -6.30 -0.63
C VAL A 106 7.54 -5.94 -1.75
N CYS A 107 7.63 -6.76 -2.79
CA CYS A 107 8.51 -6.50 -3.93
C CYS A 107 8.16 -5.19 -4.64
N VAL A 108 6.88 -4.92 -4.88
CA VAL A 108 6.44 -3.67 -5.52
C VAL A 108 6.82 -2.47 -4.66
N LEU A 109 6.53 -2.49 -3.35
CA LEU A 109 6.86 -1.40 -2.44
C LEU A 109 8.37 -1.12 -2.40
N LEU A 110 9.20 -2.17 -2.37
CA LEU A 110 10.66 -2.03 -2.38
C LEU A 110 11.17 -1.47 -3.71
N VAL A 111 10.68 -1.99 -4.84
CA VAL A 111 11.07 -1.53 -6.18
C VAL A 111 10.73 -0.05 -6.33
N VAL A 112 9.52 0.36 -5.98
CA VAL A 112 9.14 1.77 -6.08
C VAL A 112 9.99 2.62 -5.14
N SER A 113 10.21 2.20 -3.89
CA SER A 113 11.07 2.93 -2.94
C SER A 113 12.49 3.12 -3.47
N VAL A 114 13.09 2.11 -4.11
CA VAL A 114 14.43 2.22 -4.70
C VAL A 114 14.45 3.24 -5.83
N PHE A 115 13.44 3.23 -6.71
CA PHE A 115 13.31 4.24 -7.76
C PHE A 115 13.12 5.64 -7.18
N GLU A 116 12.29 5.79 -6.14
CA GLU A 116 12.08 7.07 -5.47
C GLU A 116 13.39 7.61 -4.87
N ILE A 117 14.13 6.77 -4.14
CA ILE A 117 15.44 7.12 -3.56
C ILE A 117 16.45 7.52 -4.65
N ALA A 118 16.49 6.80 -5.77
CA ALA A 118 17.41 7.10 -6.87
C ALA A 118 17.07 8.40 -7.62
N THR A 119 15.87 8.97 -7.40
CA THR A 119 15.39 10.17 -8.10
C THR A 119 15.19 11.38 -7.19
N LEU A 120 15.47 11.22 -5.90
CA LEU A 120 15.58 12.30 -4.91
C LEU A 120 16.93 13.00 -5.05
#